data_AF-A0A7C7CIP6-F1
#
_entry.id   AF-A0A7C7CIP6-F1
#
_cell.length_a   1.000
_cell.length_b   1.000
_cell.length_c   1.000
_cell.angle_alpha   90.00
_cell.angle_beta   90.00
_cell.angle_gamma   90.00
#
_symmetry.space_group_name_H-M   'P 1'
#
loop_
_entity.id
_entity.type
_entity.pdbx_description
1 polymer ?
#
loop_
_entity_poly.entity_id
_entity_poly.type
_entity_poly.pdbx_seq_one_letter_code
_entity_poly.pdbx_strand_id
1 'polypeptide(L)'
;MINPKLTGGLQFCPTKLRVLKRTCILLGLNGDSQLRYTDDRQMGMFYYVSNDQLNKVPGLNDQGPDVLDDIDLEDFKSRFKGFHGEIKGILTCGRVLSGIGNACADEILFDAKVYPFKRCKQLSPDELRRIRHSARQAFVDATLVVRDRMNGQLGHKLRDFLAGH
;
A
#
# COMPACT_ATOMS: atom_id res chain seq x y z
N MET A 1 -14.89 2.43 -4.71
CA MET A 1 -13.48 2.17 -4.33
C MET A 1 -12.56 3.22 -4.96
N ILE A 2 -11.54 3.69 -4.23
CA ILE A 2 -10.54 4.65 -4.71
C ILE A 2 -9.17 3.97 -4.69
N ASN A 3 -8.46 3.95 -5.83
CA ASN A 3 -7.06 3.56 -5.88
C ASN A 3 -6.20 4.80 -6.17
N PRO A 4 -5.50 5.36 -5.16
CA PRO A 4 -4.79 6.63 -5.28
C PRO A 4 -3.50 6.58 -6.12
N LYS A 5 -3.01 5.38 -6.45
CA LYS A 5 -1.73 5.17 -7.15
C LYS A 5 -0.59 6.02 -6.55
N LEU A 6 0.13 6.80 -7.35
CA LEU A 6 1.38 7.43 -6.97
C LEU A 6 1.18 8.73 -6.18
N THR A 7 0.42 9.66 -6.76
CA THR A 7 0.26 11.04 -6.26
C THR A 7 -1.12 11.32 -5.70
N GLY A 8 -2.06 10.38 -5.79
CA GLY A 8 -3.39 10.50 -5.18
C GLY A 8 -3.37 10.75 -3.68
N GLY A 9 -4.16 11.72 -3.24
CA GLY A 9 -4.37 12.08 -1.85
C GLY A 9 -5.82 12.43 -1.59
N LEU A 10 -6.27 12.24 -0.35
CA LEU A 10 -7.60 12.62 0.11
C LEU A 10 -7.48 13.80 1.06
N GLN A 11 -8.35 14.79 0.87
CA GLN A 11 -8.47 15.96 1.73
C GLN A 11 -9.92 16.06 2.21
N PHE A 12 -10.12 16.10 3.52
CA PHE A 12 -11.41 16.41 4.12
C PHE A 12 -11.43 17.89 4.51
N CYS A 13 -12.36 18.67 3.98
CA CYS A 13 -12.39 20.11 4.20
C CYS A 13 -13.78 20.73 4.01
N PRO A 14 -14.02 21.96 4.51
CA PRO A 14 -15.25 22.68 4.22
C PRO A 14 -15.43 23.01 2.74
N THR A 15 -16.68 23.13 2.30
CA THR A 15 -17.07 23.51 0.91
C THR A 15 -16.46 24.84 0.48
N LYS A 16 -16.35 25.80 1.40
CA LYS A 16 -15.83 27.15 1.17
C LYS A 16 -14.32 27.20 0.95
N LEU A 17 -13.58 26.15 1.30
CA LEU A 17 -12.13 26.14 1.10
C LEU A 17 -11.81 26.16 -0.40
N ARG A 18 -10.85 26.99 -0.82
CA ARG A 18 -10.42 27.09 -2.23
C ARG A 18 -10.08 25.71 -2.80
N VAL A 19 -10.62 25.41 -3.98
CA VAL A 19 -10.31 24.16 -4.71
C VAL A 19 -8.91 24.28 -5.31
N LEU A 20 -8.08 23.26 -5.10
CA LEU A 20 -6.71 23.23 -5.63
C LEU A 20 -6.75 22.85 -7.12
N LYS A 21 -5.80 23.36 -7.92
CA LYS A 21 -5.70 23.03 -9.35
C LYS A 21 -5.57 21.52 -9.60
N ARG A 22 -4.94 20.81 -8.66
CA ARG A 22 -4.73 19.35 -8.69
C ARG A 22 -5.91 18.53 -8.18
N THR A 23 -7.02 19.17 -7.78
CA THR A 23 -8.23 18.45 -7.35
C THR A 23 -8.89 17.84 -8.58
N CYS A 24 -9.03 16.51 -8.59
CA CYS A 24 -9.63 15.78 -9.70
C CYS A 24 -11.10 15.43 -9.43
N ILE A 25 -11.45 15.15 -8.17
CA ILE A 25 -12.82 14.76 -7.77
C ILE A 25 -13.21 15.50 -6.49
N LEU A 26 -14.47 15.96 -6.47
CA LEU A 26 -15.13 16.57 -5.33
C LEU A 26 -16.33 15.72 -4.95
N LEU A 27 -16.35 15.22 -3.71
CA LEU A 27 -17.48 14.51 -3.14
C LEU A 27 -18.11 15.41 -2.07
N GLY A 28 -19.31 15.90 -2.34
CA GLY A 28 -20.11 16.62 -1.34
C GLY A 28 -20.59 15.67 -0.26
N LEU A 29 -20.42 16.06 1.00
CA LEU A 29 -20.94 15.35 2.16
C LEU A 29 -22.06 16.18 2.79
N ASN A 30 -22.80 15.59 3.74
CA ASN A 30 -23.87 16.32 4.42
C ASN A 30 -23.32 17.56 5.15
N GLY A 31 -24.08 18.67 5.09
CA GLY A 31 -23.66 19.97 5.62
C GLY A 31 -22.63 20.68 4.73
N ASP A 32 -21.75 21.48 5.34
CA ASP A 32 -20.75 22.29 4.63
C ASP A 32 -19.41 21.57 4.44
N SER A 33 -19.40 20.23 4.33
CA SER A 33 -18.17 19.42 4.24
C SER A 33 -17.99 18.74 2.88
N GLN A 34 -16.74 18.51 2.49
CA GLN A 34 -16.35 17.84 1.26
C GLN A 34 -15.18 16.88 1.50
N LEU A 35 -15.20 15.77 0.76
CA LEU A 35 -14.02 14.93 0.56
C LEU A 35 -13.50 15.17 -0.86
N ARG A 36 -12.26 15.65 -0.96
CA ARG A 36 -11.60 15.99 -2.23
C ARG A 36 -10.51 14.98 -2.52
N TYR A 37 -10.45 14.50 -3.75
CA TYR A 37 -9.31 13.72 -4.24
C TYR A 37 -8.39 14.61 -5.06
N THR A 38 -7.13 14.65 -4.70
CA THR A 38 -6.08 15.40 -5.40
C THR A 38 -5.08 14.46 -6.03
N ASP A 39 -4.69 14.71 -7.27
CA ASP A 39 -3.71 13.88 -7.96
C ASP A 39 -2.97 14.67 -9.04
N ASP A 40 -1.70 14.96 -8.77
CA ASP A 40 -0.84 15.71 -9.70
C ASP A 40 -0.51 14.93 -10.99
N ARG A 41 -0.57 13.60 -10.96
CA ARG A 41 -0.29 12.74 -12.12
C ARG A 41 -1.55 12.19 -12.79
N GLN A 42 -2.73 12.41 -12.20
CA GLN A 42 -4.01 11.90 -12.70
C GLN A 42 -4.00 10.40 -13.02
N MET A 43 -3.29 9.61 -12.20
CA MET A 43 -3.20 8.15 -12.37
C MET A 43 -4.20 7.40 -11.50
N GLY A 44 -4.84 8.08 -10.56
CA GLY A 44 -5.82 7.51 -9.66
C GLY A 44 -7.00 6.89 -10.38
N MET A 45 -7.50 5.79 -9.83
CA MET A 45 -8.67 5.09 -10.37
C MET A 45 -9.85 5.19 -9.41
N PHE A 46 -11.02 5.47 -9.96
CA PHE A 46 -12.28 5.53 -9.23
C PHE A 46 -13.25 4.49 -9.78
N TYR A 47 -13.68 3.59 -8.92
CA TYR A 47 -14.64 2.54 -9.26
C TYR A 47 -15.93 2.79 -8.49
N TYR A 48 -17.01 3.08 -9.21
CA TYR A 48 -18.36 3.11 -8.66
C TYR A 48 -19.00 1.74 -8.89
N VAL A 49 -19.06 0.94 -7.84
CA VAL A 49 -19.50 -0.45 -7.86
C VAL A 49 -20.30 -0.73 -6.59
N SER A 50 -21.29 -1.61 -6.68
CA SER A 50 -21.96 -2.18 -5.51
C SER A 50 -21.10 -3.26 -4.85
N ASN A 51 -21.48 -3.70 -3.64
CA ASN A 51 -20.72 -4.71 -2.90
C ASN A 51 -20.59 -6.04 -3.65
N ASP A 52 -21.64 -6.47 -4.34
CA ASP A 52 -21.66 -7.68 -5.19
C ASP A 52 -20.81 -7.54 -6.47
N GLN A 53 -20.38 -6.32 -6.80
CA GLN A 53 -19.58 -6.02 -7.98
C GLN A 53 -18.10 -5.75 -7.66
N LEU A 54 -17.68 -5.87 -6.39
CA LEU A 54 -16.28 -5.65 -6.00
C LEU A 54 -15.31 -6.55 -6.76
N ASN A 55 -15.75 -7.77 -7.10
CA ASN A 55 -14.96 -8.71 -7.90
C ASN A 55 -14.67 -8.23 -9.32
N LYS A 56 -15.40 -7.23 -9.84
CA LYS A 56 -15.15 -6.62 -11.17
C LYS A 56 -14.03 -5.59 -11.14
N VAL A 57 -13.57 -5.19 -9.95
CA VAL A 57 -12.48 -4.23 -9.80
C VAL A 57 -11.15 -4.90 -10.18
N PRO A 58 -10.42 -4.37 -11.19
CA PRO A 58 -9.18 -4.98 -11.65
C PRO A 58 -8.14 -5.15 -10.52
N GLY A 59 -7.62 -6.37 -10.38
CA GLY A 59 -6.56 -6.72 -9.44
C GLY A 59 -6.96 -6.79 -7.97
N LEU A 60 -8.24 -6.56 -7.63
CA LEU A 60 -8.70 -6.64 -6.23
C LEU A 60 -8.75 -8.09 -5.73
N ASN A 61 -9.28 -9.03 -6.53
CA ASN A 61 -9.36 -10.45 -6.16
C ASN A 61 -8.00 -11.16 -6.18
N ASP A 62 -7.02 -10.59 -6.88
CA ASP A 62 -5.69 -11.17 -6.99
C ASP A 62 -4.80 -10.84 -5.78
N GLN A 63 -5.26 -9.94 -4.90
CA GLN A 63 -4.50 -9.55 -3.71
C GLN A 63 -4.36 -10.72 -2.73
N GLY A 64 -3.15 -10.87 -2.21
CA GLY A 64 -2.90 -11.69 -1.03
C GLY A 64 -3.46 -11.02 0.24
N PRO A 65 -3.32 -11.68 1.39
CA PRO A 65 -3.69 -11.12 2.69
C PRO A 65 -2.97 -9.79 2.94
N ASP A 66 -3.53 -8.97 3.82
CA ASP A 66 -2.89 -7.74 4.25
C ASP A 66 -1.56 -8.08 4.95
N VAL A 67 -0.53 -7.26 4.76
CA VAL A 67 0.77 -7.43 5.43
C VAL A 67 0.66 -7.43 6.97
N LEU A 68 -0.40 -6.84 7.52
CA LEU A 68 -0.72 -6.84 8.95
C LEU A 68 -1.58 -8.04 9.40
N ASP A 69 -2.09 -8.86 8.49
CA ASP A 69 -2.78 -10.09 8.85
C ASP A 69 -1.82 -11.07 9.55
N ASP A 70 -2.33 -11.87 10.48
CA ASP A 70 -1.54 -12.89 11.16
C ASP A 70 -1.43 -14.14 10.27
N ILE A 71 -0.50 -14.09 9.32
CA ILE A 71 -0.14 -15.23 8.48
C ILE A 71 1.01 -16.00 9.12
N ASP A 72 0.92 -17.32 9.18
CA ASP A 72 2.01 -18.16 9.64
C ASP A 72 3.12 -18.32 8.57
N LEU A 73 4.22 -18.98 8.95
CA LEU A 73 5.37 -19.13 8.05
C LEU A 73 5.06 -20.07 6.88
N GLU A 74 4.27 -21.12 7.11
CA GLU A 74 3.97 -22.12 6.10
C GLU A 74 2.97 -21.58 5.08
N ASP A 75 1.94 -20.83 5.53
CA ASP A 75 1.06 -20.09 4.63
C ASP A 75 1.86 -19.07 3.82
N PHE A 76 2.72 -18.27 4.47
CA PHE A 76 3.58 -17.31 3.79
C PHE A 76 4.44 -17.97 2.71
N LYS A 77 5.12 -19.07 3.02
CA LYS A 77 5.91 -19.86 2.06
C LYS A 77 5.04 -20.39 0.92
N SER A 78 3.85 -20.90 1.23
CA SER A 78 2.95 -21.50 0.25
C SER A 78 2.51 -20.50 -0.82
N ARG A 79 2.38 -19.22 -0.44
CA ARG A 79 1.99 -18.13 -1.35
C ARG A 79 3.04 -17.79 -2.40
N PHE A 80 4.31 -18.16 -2.17
CA PHE A 80 5.35 -18.03 -3.19
C PHE A 80 5.30 -19.15 -4.25
N LYS A 81 4.47 -20.19 -4.07
CA LYS A 81 4.30 -21.23 -5.09
C LYS A 81 3.77 -20.62 -6.37
N GLY A 82 4.36 -20.98 -7.50
CA GLY A 82 4.03 -20.43 -8.82
C GLY A 82 4.77 -19.13 -9.18
N PHE A 83 5.48 -18.49 -8.24
CA PHE A 83 6.32 -17.34 -8.54
C PHE A 83 7.75 -17.76 -8.88
N HIS A 84 8.30 -17.18 -9.96
CA HIS A 84 9.65 -17.49 -10.47
C HIS A 84 10.52 -16.25 -10.67
N GLY A 85 9.97 -15.08 -10.34
CA GLY A 85 10.64 -13.80 -10.45
C GLY A 85 11.64 -13.51 -9.33
N GLU A 86 12.08 -12.27 -9.33
CA GLU A 86 12.91 -11.67 -8.29
C GLU A 86 12.05 -11.28 -7.09
N ILE A 87 12.60 -11.42 -5.88
CA ILE A 87 11.84 -11.26 -4.64
C ILE A 87 11.19 -9.88 -4.52
N LYS A 88 11.88 -8.80 -4.92
CA LYS A 88 11.31 -7.45 -4.88
C LYS A 88 10.05 -7.33 -5.73
N GLY A 89 10.10 -7.81 -6.97
CA GLY A 89 8.95 -7.77 -7.89
C GLY A 89 7.77 -8.61 -7.41
N ILE A 90 8.05 -9.73 -6.73
CA ILE A 90 7.02 -10.58 -6.16
C ILE A 90 6.34 -9.91 -4.96
N LEU A 91 7.10 -9.27 -4.07
CA LEU A 91 6.54 -8.53 -2.93
C LEU A 91 5.68 -7.36 -3.39
N THR A 92 6.12 -6.62 -4.41
CA THR A 92 5.39 -5.45 -4.93
C THR A 92 4.14 -5.77 -5.75
N CYS A 93 3.99 -7.00 -6.25
CA CYS A 93 2.82 -7.34 -7.08
C CYS A 93 1.51 -7.51 -6.29
N GLY A 94 1.56 -7.49 -4.95
CA GLY A 94 0.38 -7.55 -4.10
C GLY A 94 -0.24 -8.94 -3.91
N ARG A 95 0.20 -9.95 -4.69
CA ARG A 95 -0.41 -11.30 -4.70
C ARG A 95 0.04 -12.21 -3.56
N VAL A 96 1.26 -12.04 -3.08
CA VAL A 96 1.78 -12.77 -1.91
C VAL A 96 1.30 -12.11 -0.62
N LEU A 97 1.49 -10.79 -0.56
CA LEU A 97 1.02 -9.90 0.49
C LEU A 97 0.57 -8.62 -0.18
N SER A 98 -0.59 -8.11 0.21
CA SER A 98 -1.07 -6.80 -0.25
C SER A 98 -0.50 -5.68 0.62
N GLY A 99 -0.57 -4.45 0.12
CA GLY A 99 -0.08 -3.26 0.82
C GLY A 99 1.40 -2.93 0.60
N ILE A 100 2.24 -3.89 0.19
CA ILE A 100 3.68 -3.66 -0.02
C ILE A 100 3.94 -2.88 -1.32
N GLY A 101 4.31 -1.61 -1.19
CA GLY A 101 4.76 -0.75 -2.30
C GLY A 101 6.26 -0.87 -2.60
N ASN A 102 6.72 -0.19 -3.65
CA ASN A 102 8.11 -0.27 -4.13
C ASN A 102 9.14 0.13 -3.06
N ALA A 103 8.94 1.27 -2.40
CA ALA A 103 9.84 1.75 -1.35
C ALA A 103 9.82 0.82 -0.13
N CYS A 104 8.63 0.39 0.31
CA CYS A 104 8.50 -0.57 1.42
C CYS A 104 9.21 -1.90 1.10
N ALA A 105 9.12 -2.40 -0.13
CA ALA A 105 9.81 -3.62 -0.52
C ALA A 105 11.34 -3.49 -0.39
N ASP A 106 11.91 -2.34 -0.76
CA ASP A 106 13.35 -2.09 -0.57
C ASP A 106 13.74 -2.09 0.91
N GLU A 107 12.97 -1.42 1.76
CA GLU A 107 13.22 -1.38 3.21
C GLU A 107 13.11 -2.76 3.85
N ILE A 108 12.05 -3.51 3.51
CA ILE A 108 11.82 -4.88 3.99
C ILE A 108 12.99 -5.78 3.61
N LEU A 109 13.47 -5.68 2.37
CA LEU A 109 14.56 -6.52 1.87
C LEU A 109 15.91 -6.12 2.45
N PHE A 110 16.12 -4.82 2.67
CA PHE A 110 17.29 -4.30 3.36
C PHE A 110 17.36 -4.82 4.81
N ASP A 111 16.29 -4.66 5.58
CA ASP A 111 16.20 -5.13 6.97
C ASP A 111 16.31 -6.66 7.06
N ALA A 112 15.64 -7.38 6.16
CA ALA A 112 15.75 -8.83 6.05
C ALA A 112 17.12 -9.32 5.56
N LYS A 113 18.01 -8.42 5.12
CA LYS A 113 19.31 -8.71 4.50
C LYS A 113 19.18 -9.69 3.33
N VAL A 114 18.24 -9.42 2.43
CA VAL A 114 17.98 -10.20 1.22
C VAL A 114 18.21 -9.35 -0.01
N TYR A 115 19.04 -9.83 -0.93
CA TYR A 115 19.30 -9.12 -2.18
C TYR A 115 18.01 -8.98 -3.02
N PRO A 116 17.61 -7.76 -3.44
CA PRO A 116 16.31 -7.54 -4.08
C PRO A 116 16.07 -8.31 -5.39
N PHE A 117 17.14 -8.57 -6.13
CA PHE A 117 17.10 -9.31 -7.40
C PHE A 117 17.35 -10.82 -7.21
N LYS A 118 17.38 -11.31 -5.96
CA LYS A 118 17.47 -12.74 -5.69
C LYS A 118 16.20 -13.43 -6.19
N ARG A 119 16.36 -14.55 -6.90
CA ARG A 119 15.21 -15.32 -7.39
C ARG A 119 14.50 -16.00 -6.24
N CYS A 120 13.17 -16.01 -6.28
CA CYS A 120 12.36 -16.61 -5.22
C CYS A 120 12.71 -18.06 -4.91
N LYS A 121 13.01 -18.86 -5.95
CA LYS A 121 13.40 -20.27 -5.81
C LYS A 121 14.72 -20.48 -5.05
N GLN A 122 15.54 -19.44 -4.91
CA GLN A 122 16.83 -19.49 -4.22
C GLN A 122 16.73 -19.02 -2.76
N LEU A 123 15.54 -18.60 -2.30
CA LEU A 123 15.33 -18.16 -0.93
C LEU A 123 15.32 -19.36 0.00
N SER A 124 16.17 -19.28 1.03
CA SER A 124 16.15 -20.22 2.14
C SER A 124 14.92 -20.00 3.02
N PRO A 125 14.49 -21.02 3.79
CA PRO A 125 13.45 -20.86 4.80
C PRO A 125 13.74 -19.74 5.80
N ASP A 126 15.01 -19.50 6.11
CA ASP A 126 15.49 -18.48 7.03
C ASP A 126 15.33 -17.07 6.45
N GLU A 127 15.62 -16.89 5.16
CA GLU A 127 15.35 -15.63 4.46
C GLU A 127 13.85 -15.32 4.39
N LEU A 128 13.02 -16.32 4.10
CA LEU A 128 11.56 -16.15 4.12
C LEU A 128 11.04 -15.76 5.51
N ARG A 129 11.58 -16.35 6.59
CA ARG A 129 11.26 -15.92 7.96
C ARG A 129 11.60 -14.46 8.19
N ARG A 130 12.80 -14.02 7.80
CA ARG A 130 13.24 -12.62 7.97
C ARG A 130 12.37 -11.67 7.15
N ILE A 131 12.06 -12.00 5.90
CA ILE A 131 11.18 -11.18 5.05
C ILE A 131 9.80 -11.03 5.69
N ARG A 132 9.16 -12.12 6.14
CA ARG A 132 7.85 -12.07 6.80
C ARG A 132 7.87 -11.17 8.04
N HIS A 133 8.90 -11.31 8.88
CA HIS A 133 9.06 -10.50 10.08
C HIS A 133 9.26 -9.01 9.74
N SER A 134 10.20 -8.71 8.85
CA SER A 134 10.55 -7.35 8.43
C SER A 134 9.37 -6.65 7.75
N ALA A 135 8.61 -7.39 6.93
CA ALA A 135 7.39 -6.89 6.30
C ALA A 135 6.36 -6.42 7.33
N ARG A 136 6.09 -7.23 8.35
CA ARG A 136 5.15 -6.86 9.41
C ARG A 136 5.67 -5.66 10.22
N GLN A 137 6.94 -5.68 10.62
CA GLN A 137 7.53 -4.61 11.44
C GLN A 137 7.52 -3.27 10.72
N ALA A 138 7.94 -3.22 9.45
CA ALA A 138 7.96 -1.99 8.66
C ALA A 138 6.57 -1.30 8.63
N PHE A 139 5.49 -2.07 8.54
CA PHE A 139 4.13 -1.53 8.55
C PHE A 139 3.64 -1.13 9.94
N VAL A 140 4.01 -1.88 10.99
CA VAL A 140 3.70 -1.51 12.37
C VAL A 140 4.34 -0.17 12.71
N ASP A 141 5.64 -0.02 12.43
CA ASP A 141 6.40 1.19 12.71
C ASP A 141 5.86 2.38 11.89
N ALA A 142 5.64 2.18 10.60
CA ALA A 142 5.06 3.22 9.74
C ALA A 142 3.67 3.65 10.21
N THR A 143 2.82 2.71 10.63
CA THR A 143 1.46 3.02 11.12
C THR A 143 1.51 3.86 12.40
N LEU A 144 2.42 3.57 13.31
CA LEU A 144 2.61 4.35 14.53
C LEU A 144 3.06 5.79 14.20
N VAL A 145 4.06 5.94 13.35
CA VAL A 145 4.58 7.26 12.94
C VAL A 145 3.53 8.08 12.20
N VAL A 146 2.81 7.47 11.26
CA VAL A 146 1.75 8.15 10.49
C VAL A 146 0.60 8.56 11.41
N ARG A 147 0.17 7.70 12.33
CA ARG A 147 -0.91 8.02 13.27
C ARG A 147 -0.55 9.20 14.17
N ASP A 148 0.67 9.20 14.71
CA ASP A 148 1.18 10.29 15.55
C ASP A 148 1.27 11.61 14.77
N ARG A 149 1.91 11.58 13.59
CA ARG A 149 2.21 12.79 12.83
C ARG A 149 1.05 13.34 12.01
N MET A 150 0.08 12.51 11.60
CA MET A 150 -1.08 13.03 10.86
C MET A 150 -2.08 13.76 11.76
N ASN A 151 -2.08 13.51 13.08
CA ASN A 151 -2.96 14.17 14.06
C ASN A 151 -4.43 14.32 13.59
N GLY A 152 -4.97 13.29 12.94
CA GLY A 152 -6.34 13.26 12.42
C GLY A 152 -6.62 14.09 11.15
N GLN A 153 -5.62 14.73 10.55
CA GLN A 153 -5.77 15.53 9.34
C GLN A 153 -5.55 14.70 8.06
N LEU A 154 -6.50 14.77 7.12
CA LEU A 154 -6.37 14.20 5.78
C LEU A 154 -5.89 15.27 4.79
N GLY A 155 -4.85 14.96 4.02
CA GLY A 155 -4.35 15.82 2.93
C GLY A 155 -2.84 16.02 2.89
N HIS A 156 -2.13 15.59 3.93
CA HIS A 156 -0.67 15.63 3.99
C HIS A 156 -0.08 14.24 3.74
N LYS A 157 0.86 14.13 2.79
CA LYS A 157 1.62 12.89 2.59
C LYS A 157 2.89 12.96 3.41
N LEU A 158 2.97 12.17 4.46
CA LEU A 158 4.20 11.96 5.21
C LEU A 158 4.94 10.80 4.55
N ARG A 159 6.14 11.07 4.02
CA ARG A 159 7.02 10.04 3.42
C ARG A 159 8.44 10.09 3.98
N ASP A 160 8.78 11.16 4.67
CA ASP A 160 10.14 11.47 5.13
C ASP A 160 10.62 10.60 6.30
N PHE A 161 9.79 9.68 6.79
CA PHE A 161 10.16 8.72 7.82
C PHE A 161 10.64 7.37 7.25
N LEU A 162 10.45 7.16 5.94
CA LEU A 162 10.99 6.00 5.25
C LEU A 162 12.52 6.17 5.15
N ALA A 163 13.27 5.15 5.55
CA ALA A 163 14.73 5.19 5.66
C ALA A 163 15.45 5.08 4.31
N GLY A 164 14.72 4.77 3.23
CA GLY A 164 15.26 4.68 1.87
C GLY A 164 15.38 6.04 1.18
N HIS A 165 16.61 6.49 0.96
CA HIS A 165 16.97 7.51 -0.05
C HIS A 165 17.24 6.85 -1.40
#